data_AF-X0PGH1-F1
#
_entry.id   AF-X0PGH1-F1
#
_cell.length_a   1.000
_cell.length_b   1.000
_cell.length_c   1.000
_cell.angle_alpha   90.00
_cell.angle_beta   90.00
_cell.angle_gamma   90.00
#
_symmetry.space_group_name_H-M   'P 1'
#
loop_
_entity.id
_entity.type
_entity.pdbx_description
1 polymer ?
#
loop_
_entity_poly.entity_id
_entity_poly.type
_entity_poly.pdbx_seq_one_letter_code
_entity_poly.pdbx_strand_id
1 'polypeptide(L)'
;MTDNEVVQKVLAEVQRQRSQKRDEEKDFRLRNTKILLREYRKLKTHIAIAPEDEITPDEYKLLSGGHQDISSLMKYKISTKRLMRYVDSILDAYEGYCKSGDSYDNRRWVIIDSMYLGDKRLKISQLADMYCVDRSIISKEQSKAIQDLSIMLFGIRGLDDFFDTYLS
;
A
#
# COMPACT_ATOMS: atom_id res chain seq x y z
N MET A 1 -12.16 43.40 -20.46
CA MET A 1 -12.31 42.07 -19.87
C MET A 1 -13.75 41.95 -19.42
N THR A 2 -14.54 41.13 -20.12
CA THR A 2 -15.95 40.89 -19.76
C THR A 2 -16.00 39.88 -18.60
N ASP A 3 -17.02 39.96 -17.75
CA ASP A 3 -17.19 39.07 -16.60
C ASP A 3 -17.11 37.57 -16.97
N ASN A 4 -17.47 37.23 -18.22
CA ASN A 4 -17.34 35.89 -18.76
C ASN A 4 -15.88 35.42 -18.90
N GLU A 5 -14.95 36.28 -19.30
CA GLU A 5 -13.51 35.92 -19.39
C GLU A 5 -12.90 35.67 -18.00
N VAL A 6 -13.35 36.41 -16.99
CA VAL A 6 -12.92 36.21 -15.60
C VAL A 6 -13.48 34.89 -15.06
N VAL A 7 -14.75 34.59 -15.30
CA VAL A 7 -15.38 33.32 -14.91
C VAL A 7 -14.68 32.12 -15.58
N GLN A 8 -14.36 32.21 -16.88
CA GLN A 8 -13.65 31.14 -17.59
C GLN A 8 -12.25 30.90 -17.01
N LYS A 9 -11.49 31.96 -16.71
CA LYS A 9 -10.17 31.83 -16.07
C LYS A 9 -10.26 31.23 -14.67
N VAL A 10 -11.25 31.63 -13.88
CA VAL A 10 -11.48 31.06 -12.54
C VAL A 10 -11.86 29.58 -12.63
N LEU A 11 -12.74 29.19 -13.55
CA LEU A 11 -13.11 27.79 -13.76
C LEU A 11 -11.92 26.94 -14.19
N ALA A 12 -11.09 27.42 -15.12
CA ALA A 12 -9.90 26.73 -15.57
C ALA A 12 -8.88 26.55 -14.42
N GLU A 13 -8.67 27.57 -13.60
CA GLU A 13 -7.75 27.48 -12.46
C GLU A 13 -8.28 26.53 -11.36
N VAL A 14 -9.58 26.55 -11.08
CA VAL A 14 -10.21 25.60 -10.15
C VAL A 14 -10.08 24.16 -10.65
N GLN A 15 -10.27 23.92 -11.96
CA GLN A 15 -10.08 22.60 -12.55
C GLN A 15 -8.61 22.14 -12.44
N ARG A 16 -7.66 23.04 -12.71
CA ARG A 16 -6.22 22.78 -12.59
C ARG A 16 -5.81 22.45 -11.14
N GLN A 17 -6.30 23.20 -10.16
CA GLN A 17 -6.02 22.90 -8.75
C GLN A 17 -6.64 21.56 -8.32
N ARG A 18 -7.84 21.25 -8.81
CA ARG A 18 -8.46 19.95 -8.57
C ARG A 18 -7.67 18.81 -9.19
N SER A 19 -7.11 18.96 -10.39
CA SER A 19 -6.31 17.90 -11.01
C SER A 19 -5.00 17.68 -10.26
N GLN A 20 -4.28 18.77 -9.93
CA GLN A 20 -3.03 18.69 -9.16
C GLN A 20 -3.22 17.96 -7.82
N LYS A 21 -4.30 18.29 -7.10
CA LYS A 21 -4.61 17.63 -5.84
C LYS A 21 -4.89 16.13 -6.01
N ARG A 22 -5.55 15.73 -7.10
CA ARG A 22 -5.80 14.31 -7.40
C ARG A 22 -4.50 13.56 -7.66
N ASP A 23 -3.59 14.15 -8.44
CA ASP A 23 -2.29 13.55 -8.74
C ASP A 23 -1.45 13.37 -7.47
N GLU A 24 -1.42 14.38 -6.59
CA GLU A 24 -0.74 14.30 -5.29
C GLU A 24 -1.31 13.19 -4.39
N GLU A 25 -2.65 13.09 -4.32
CA GLU A 25 -3.32 12.05 -3.53
C GLU A 25 -3.03 10.66 -4.09
N LYS A 26 -2.98 10.51 -5.43
CA LYS A 26 -2.61 9.26 -6.09
C LYS A 26 -1.19 8.84 -5.79
N ASP A 27 -0.23 9.75 -5.93
CA ASP A 27 1.17 9.48 -5.63
C ASP A 27 1.38 9.11 -4.16
N PHE A 28 0.66 9.79 -3.27
CA PHE A 28 0.64 9.48 -1.84
C PHE A 28 0.16 8.05 -1.57
N ARG A 29 -0.98 7.65 -2.15
CA ARG A 29 -1.56 6.30 -1.97
C ARG A 29 -0.63 5.22 -2.50
N LEU A 30 -0.11 5.38 -3.72
CA LEU A 30 0.80 4.41 -4.32
C LEU A 30 2.10 4.27 -3.52
N ARG A 31 2.67 5.39 -3.06
CA ARG A 31 3.85 5.40 -2.19
C ARG A 31 3.59 4.66 -0.88
N ASN A 32 2.44 4.90 -0.25
CA ASN A 32 2.09 4.26 1.01
C ASN A 32 1.87 2.76 0.85
N THR A 33 1.23 2.30 -0.23
CA THR A 33 1.09 0.87 -0.54
C THR A 33 2.47 0.20 -0.70
N LYS A 34 3.42 0.85 -1.40
CA LYS A 34 4.79 0.34 -1.54
C LYS A 34 5.51 0.21 -0.19
N ILE A 35 5.39 1.22 0.68
CA ILE A 35 5.98 1.20 2.01
C ILE A 35 5.37 0.07 2.83
N LEU A 36 4.04 -0.04 2.82
CA LEU A 36 3.31 -1.06 3.56
C LEU A 36 3.77 -2.47 3.16
N LEU A 37 3.84 -2.78 1.87
CA LEU A 37 4.30 -4.09 1.38
C LEU A 37 5.76 -4.36 1.76
N ARG A 38 6.64 -3.36 1.66
CA ARG A 38 8.06 -3.50 2.02
C ARG A 38 8.25 -3.78 3.52
N GLU A 39 7.48 -3.11 4.37
CA GLU A 39 7.53 -3.25 5.82
C GLU A 39 6.59 -4.33 6.37
N TYR A 40 5.77 -4.97 5.53
CA TYR A 40 4.71 -5.90 5.91
C TYR A 40 5.16 -6.92 6.96
N ARG A 41 6.26 -7.62 6.70
CA ARG A 41 6.79 -8.65 7.63
C ARG A 41 7.21 -8.06 8.97
N LYS A 42 7.87 -6.90 8.96
CA LYS A 42 8.27 -6.23 10.22
C LYS A 42 7.04 -5.84 11.03
N LEU A 43 5.99 -5.36 10.35
CA LEU A 43 4.72 -5.03 10.99
C LEU A 43 4.01 -6.29 11.51
N LYS A 44 4.04 -7.41 10.77
CA LYS A 44 3.53 -8.72 11.25
C LYS A 44 4.30 -9.21 12.47
N THR A 45 5.63 -9.13 12.48
CA THR A 45 6.46 -9.45 13.65
C THR A 45 6.14 -8.52 14.82
N HIS A 46 6.04 -7.21 14.58
CA HIS A 46 5.72 -6.22 15.62
C HIS A 46 4.37 -6.48 16.30
N ILE A 47 3.35 -6.91 15.55
CA ILE A 47 2.05 -7.29 16.16
C ILE A 47 2.07 -8.71 16.75
N ALA A 48 2.96 -9.59 16.29
CA ALA A 48 3.11 -10.97 16.77
C ALA A 48 3.91 -11.05 18.09
N ILE A 49 4.74 -10.05 18.41
CA ILE A 49 5.36 -9.86 19.75
C ILE A 49 4.28 -9.40 20.76
N ALA A 50 3.16 -10.10 20.81
CA ALA A 50 2.26 -10.04 21.94
C ALA A 50 2.54 -11.29 22.78
N PRO A 51 2.85 -11.06 24.05
CA PRO A 51 1.82 -11.39 25.00
C PRO A 51 1.24 -10.10 25.56
N GLU A 52 -0.02 -10.17 25.96
CA GLU A 52 -0.57 -9.26 26.94
C GLU A 52 0.06 -9.50 28.35
N ASP A 53 1.18 -10.24 28.46
CA ASP A 53 1.71 -10.79 29.73
C ASP A 53 3.16 -10.46 30.15
N GLU A 54 4.05 -9.76 29.41
CA GLU A 54 5.48 -9.73 29.84
C GLU A 54 6.23 -8.40 29.83
N ILE A 55 5.61 -7.27 29.51
CA ILE A 55 6.29 -5.99 29.75
C ILE A 55 5.36 -5.09 30.55
N THR A 56 5.67 -4.97 31.83
CA THR A 56 5.00 -4.02 32.71
C THR A 56 5.22 -2.59 32.22
N PRO A 57 4.30 -1.67 32.52
CA PRO A 57 4.49 -0.24 32.25
C PRO A 57 5.86 0.30 32.72
N ASP A 58 6.38 -0.23 33.83
CA ASP A 58 7.64 0.18 34.43
C ASP A 58 8.87 -0.31 33.65
N GLU A 59 8.89 -1.58 33.23
CA GLU A 59 9.93 -2.12 32.34
C GLU A 59 9.96 -1.36 30.99
N TYR A 60 8.79 -0.93 30.51
CA TYR A 60 8.70 -0.18 29.27
C TYR A 60 9.16 1.29 29.41
N LYS A 61 8.89 1.91 30.56
CA LYS A 61 9.41 3.26 30.87
C LYS A 61 10.94 3.28 30.89
N LEU A 62 11.55 2.18 31.29
CA LEU A 62 12.99 1.96 31.24
C LEU A 62 13.50 1.83 29.79
N LEU A 63 12.83 1.03 28.94
CA LEU A 63 13.20 0.83 27.52
C LEU A 63 13.02 2.09 26.66
N SER A 64 12.03 2.92 26.97
CA SER A 64 11.73 4.16 26.25
C SER A 64 12.52 5.38 26.75
N GLY A 65 13.47 5.19 27.67
CA GLY A 65 14.27 6.27 28.25
C GLY A 65 13.42 7.30 29.02
N GLY A 66 12.25 6.91 29.52
CA GLY A 66 11.34 7.76 30.30
C GLY A 66 10.56 8.81 29.51
N HIS A 67 10.59 8.80 28.17
CA HIS A 67 10.09 9.91 27.34
C HIS A 67 8.77 9.64 26.58
N GLN A 68 8.06 8.54 26.82
CA GLN A 68 6.77 8.28 26.15
C GLN A 68 5.63 7.94 27.10
N ASP A 69 4.48 8.56 26.85
CA ASP A 69 3.18 8.15 27.40
C ASP A 69 2.81 6.76 26.87
N ILE A 70 2.88 5.77 27.75
CA ILE A 70 2.57 4.36 27.50
C ILE A 70 1.17 4.20 26.89
N SER A 71 0.23 5.07 27.26
CA SER A 71 -1.14 5.02 26.73
C SER A 71 -1.21 5.35 25.24
N SER A 72 -0.40 6.30 24.78
CA SER A 72 -0.31 6.69 23.37
C SER A 72 0.31 5.59 22.53
N LEU A 73 1.37 4.94 23.02
CA LEU A 73 1.98 3.81 22.31
C LEU A 73 1.05 2.59 22.21
N MET A 74 0.35 2.24 23.30
CA MET A 74 -0.66 1.18 23.26
C MET A 74 -1.75 1.47 22.23
N LYS A 75 -2.21 2.73 22.13
CA LYS A 75 -3.13 3.17 21.07
C LYS A 75 -2.52 2.98 19.68
N TYR A 76 -1.25 3.33 19.47
CA TYR A 76 -0.57 3.10 18.19
C TYR A 76 -0.43 1.60 17.87
N LYS A 77 -0.14 0.74 18.85
CA LYS A 77 -0.05 -0.72 18.68
C LYS A 77 -1.42 -1.33 18.31
N ILE A 78 -2.49 -0.96 19.02
CA ILE A 78 -3.86 -1.38 18.72
C ILE A 78 -4.27 -0.92 17.31
N SER A 79 -3.93 0.33 16.96
CA SER A 79 -4.20 0.89 15.63
C SER A 79 -3.44 0.14 14.54
N THR A 80 -2.17 -0.21 14.78
CA THR A 80 -1.35 -1.00 13.86
C THR A 80 -1.90 -2.43 13.70
N LYS A 81 -2.35 -3.06 14.79
CA LYS A 81 -3.00 -4.39 14.74
C LYS A 81 -4.28 -4.37 13.91
N ARG A 82 -5.14 -3.35 14.09
CA ARG A 82 -6.36 -3.18 13.28
C ARG A 82 -6.05 -2.93 11.81
N LEU A 83 -5.08 -2.06 11.52
CA LEU A 83 -4.61 -1.80 10.16
C LEU A 83 -4.09 -3.07 9.49
N MET A 84 -3.23 -3.84 10.17
CA MET A 84 -2.68 -5.07 9.62
C MET A 84 -3.75 -6.13 9.37
N ARG A 85 -4.79 -6.23 10.21
CA ARG A 85 -5.94 -7.11 9.94
C ARG A 85 -6.69 -6.69 8.68
N TYR A 86 -6.90 -5.38 8.49
CA TYR A 86 -7.52 -4.87 7.27
C TYR A 86 -6.66 -5.18 6.03
N VAL A 87 -5.35 -4.96 6.13
CA VAL A 87 -4.39 -5.28 5.05
C VAL A 87 -4.38 -6.76 4.71
N ASP A 88 -4.39 -7.64 5.71
CA ASP A 88 -4.48 -9.09 5.51
C ASP A 88 -5.77 -9.45 4.74
N SER A 89 -6.92 -8.88 5.11
CA SER A 89 -8.17 -9.11 4.38
C SER A 89 -8.13 -8.63 2.92
N ILE A 90 -7.44 -7.52 2.65
CA ILE A 90 -7.24 -7.04 1.27
C ILE A 90 -6.31 -7.96 0.48
N LEU A 91 -5.25 -8.46 1.11
CA LEU A 91 -4.35 -9.42 0.47
C LEU A 91 -5.06 -10.74 0.14
N ASP A 92 -5.90 -11.24 1.05
CA ASP A 92 -6.71 -12.45 0.82
C ASP A 92 -7.70 -12.24 -0.33
N ALA A 93 -8.37 -11.08 -0.38
CA ALA A 93 -9.27 -10.73 -1.47
C ALA A 93 -8.53 -10.61 -2.82
N TYR A 94 -7.34 -10.00 -2.81
CA TYR A 94 -6.50 -9.86 -4.00
C TYR A 94 -5.98 -11.23 -4.48
N GLU A 95 -5.60 -12.12 -3.56
CA GLU A 95 -5.24 -13.50 -3.90
C GLU A 95 -6.40 -14.22 -4.59
N GLY A 96 -7.61 -14.15 -4.03
CA GLY A 96 -8.81 -14.75 -4.62
C GLY A 96 -9.11 -14.19 -6.01
N TYR A 97 -9.03 -12.87 -6.16
CA TYR A 97 -9.15 -12.19 -7.46
C TYR A 97 -8.12 -12.72 -8.47
N CYS A 98 -6.84 -12.74 -8.11
CA CYS A 98 -5.77 -13.21 -9.00
C CYS A 98 -5.85 -14.70 -9.36
N LYS A 99 -6.28 -15.54 -8.43
CA LYS A 99 -6.42 -17.00 -8.66
C LYS A 99 -7.60 -17.33 -9.57
N SER A 100 -8.63 -16.49 -9.60
CA SER A 100 -9.78 -16.64 -10.50
C SER A 100 -9.59 -16.00 -11.88
N GLY A 101 -8.55 -15.16 -12.01
CA GLY A 101 -8.18 -14.49 -13.26
C GLY A 101 -7.32 -15.34 -14.18
N ASP A 102 -6.55 -14.66 -15.03
CA ASP A 102 -5.69 -15.31 -16.01
C ASP A 102 -4.30 -15.67 -15.48
N SER A 103 -3.43 -16.20 -16.36
CA SER A 103 -2.05 -16.56 -15.99
C SER A 103 -1.19 -15.36 -15.58
N TYR A 104 -1.52 -14.14 -16.04
CA TYR A 104 -0.83 -12.92 -15.65
C TYR A 104 -1.27 -12.48 -14.26
N ASP A 105 -2.57 -12.56 -13.96
CA ASP A 105 -3.10 -12.26 -12.64
C ASP A 105 -2.53 -13.21 -11.59
N ASN A 106 -2.50 -14.52 -11.89
CA ASN A 106 -1.87 -15.50 -11.02
C ASN A 106 -0.37 -15.18 -10.79
N ARG A 107 0.35 -14.83 -11.85
CA ARG A 107 1.77 -14.42 -11.75
C ARG A 107 1.94 -13.19 -10.86
N ARG A 108 1.06 -12.18 -10.96
CA ARG A 108 1.10 -10.99 -10.12
C ARG A 108 0.96 -11.33 -8.65
N TRP A 109 0.05 -12.24 -8.30
CA TRP A 109 -0.06 -12.75 -6.94
C TRP A 109 1.25 -13.40 -6.48
N VAL A 110 1.80 -14.33 -7.27
CA VAL A 110 3.06 -15.03 -6.93
C VAL A 110 4.21 -14.04 -6.72
N ILE A 111 4.29 -12.98 -7.54
CA ILE A 111 5.29 -11.91 -7.38
C ILE A 111 5.10 -11.20 -6.03
N ILE A 112 3.88 -10.78 -5.68
CA ILE A 112 3.61 -10.09 -4.42
C ILE A 112 3.94 -10.99 -3.22
N ASP A 113 3.44 -12.22 -3.24
CA ASP A 113 3.66 -13.19 -2.17
C ASP A 113 5.17 -13.46 -1.97
N SER A 114 5.88 -13.82 -3.04
CA SER A 114 7.30 -14.17 -3.00
C SER A 114 8.22 -13.01 -2.62
N MET A 115 7.84 -11.77 -2.97
CA MET A 115 8.67 -10.60 -2.67
C MET A 115 8.40 -10.02 -1.29
N TYR A 116 7.15 -10.05 -0.81
CA TYR A 116 6.72 -9.27 0.34
C TYR A 116 6.12 -10.08 1.48
N LEU A 117 5.42 -11.19 1.21
CA LEU A 117 4.61 -11.89 2.21
C LEU A 117 5.30 -13.16 2.73
N GLY A 118 5.56 -14.14 1.85
CA GLY A 118 6.07 -15.45 2.22
C GLY A 118 7.47 -15.46 2.84
N ASP A 119 7.83 -16.47 3.63
CA ASP A 119 9.05 -16.44 4.45
C ASP A 119 10.33 -16.15 3.67
N LYS A 120 10.48 -16.75 2.49
CA LYS A 120 11.66 -16.55 1.63
C LYS A 120 11.46 -15.35 0.69
N ARG A 121 12.36 -14.37 0.75
CA ARG A 121 12.38 -13.24 -0.20
C ARG A 121 13.02 -13.66 -1.51
N LEU A 122 12.25 -13.64 -2.59
CA LEU A 122 12.80 -13.73 -3.93
C LEU A 122 13.09 -12.34 -4.48
N LYS A 123 14.23 -12.21 -5.17
CA LYS A 123 14.58 -11.02 -5.95
C LYS A 123 13.90 -11.08 -7.32
N ILE A 124 13.74 -9.92 -7.96
CA ILE A 124 13.23 -9.79 -9.33
C ILE A 124 13.96 -10.71 -10.31
N SER A 125 15.30 -10.86 -10.17
CA SER A 125 16.08 -11.77 -11.04
C SER A 125 15.66 -13.22 -10.88
N GLN A 126 15.43 -13.69 -9.64
CA GLN A 126 15.06 -15.09 -9.38
C GLN A 126 13.65 -15.40 -9.92
N LEU A 127 12.74 -14.42 -9.83
CA LEU A 127 11.41 -14.53 -10.43
C LEU A 127 11.48 -14.48 -11.96
N ALA A 128 12.36 -13.65 -12.53
CA ALA A 128 12.57 -13.58 -13.96
C ALA A 128 13.09 -14.92 -14.52
N ASP A 129 14.06 -15.54 -13.82
CA ASP A 129 14.58 -16.86 -14.16
C ASP A 129 13.49 -17.95 -14.05
N MET A 130 12.70 -17.93 -12.97
CA MET A 130 11.59 -18.87 -12.74
C MET A 130 10.56 -18.86 -13.87
N TYR A 131 10.23 -17.68 -14.39
CA TYR A 131 9.25 -17.52 -15.47
C TYR A 131 9.88 -17.48 -16.87
N CYS A 132 11.21 -17.57 -16.98
CA CYS A 132 11.97 -17.41 -18.23
C CYS A 132 11.61 -16.11 -18.98
N VAL A 133 11.50 -14.99 -18.25
CA VAL A 133 11.17 -13.68 -18.80
C VAL A 133 12.25 -12.65 -18.46
N ASP A 134 12.26 -11.52 -19.15
CA ASP A 134 13.13 -10.41 -18.78
C ASP A 134 12.73 -9.76 -17.45
N ARG A 135 13.72 -9.23 -16.72
CA ARG A 135 13.51 -8.53 -15.44
C ARG A 135 12.52 -7.35 -15.56
N SER A 136 12.48 -6.68 -16.71
CA SER A 136 11.54 -5.59 -16.95
C SER A 136 10.08 -6.06 -16.94
N ILE A 137 9.80 -7.29 -17.35
CA ILE A 137 8.44 -7.86 -17.32
C ILE A 137 8.01 -8.06 -15.87
N ILE A 138 8.87 -8.65 -15.03
CA ILE A 138 8.57 -8.84 -13.61
C ILE A 138 8.38 -7.50 -12.89
N SER A 139 9.23 -6.51 -13.17
CA SER A 139 9.10 -5.17 -12.58
C SER A 139 7.81 -4.45 -13.00
N LYS A 140 7.38 -4.62 -14.25
CA LYS A 140 6.10 -4.10 -14.74
C LYS A 140 4.91 -4.78 -14.07
N GLU A 141 4.90 -6.12 -14.01
CA GLU A 141 3.82 -6.88 -13.36
C GLU A 141 3.75 -6.61 -11.85
N GLN A 142 4.90 -6.48 -11.18
CA GLN A 142 5.00 -6.01 -9.79
C GLN A 142 4.35 -4.63 -9.62
N SER A 143 4.66 -3.70 -10.51
CA SER A 143 4.13 -2.33 -10.43
C SER A 143 2.61 -2.29 -10.62
N LYS A 144 2.06 -3.12 -11.52
CA LYS A 144 0.61 -3.29 -11.69
C LYS A 144 -0.04 -3.87 -10.44
N ALA A 145 0.52 -4.95 -9.90
CA ALA A 145 -0.01 -5.57 -8.68
C ALA A 145 -0.06 -4.59 -7.50
N ILE A 146 0.96 -3.73 -7.36
CA ILE A 146 0.98 -2.67 -6.33
C ILE A 146 -0.10 -1.61 -6.59
N GLN A 147 -0.38 -1.27 -7.85
CA GLN A 147 -1.47 -0.34 -8.20
C GLN A 147 -2.83 -0.94 -7.87
N ASP A 148 -3.06 -2.20 -8.24
CA ASP A 148 -4.29 -2.93 -7.93
C ASP A 148 -4.54 -2.98 -6.42
N LEU A 149 -3.49 -3.33 -5.64
CA LEU A 149 -3.56 -3.31 -4.18
C LEU A 149 -3.79 -1.91 -3.61
N SER A 150 -3.23 -0.86 -4.22
CA SER A 150 -3.49 0.52 -3.81
C SER A 150 -4.97 0.86 -3.99
N ILE A 151 -5.56 0.48 -5.12
CA ILE A 151 -6.99 0.63 -5.36
C ILE A 151 -7.81 -0.13 -4.32
N MET A 152 -7.48 -1.39 -4.05
CA MET A 152 -8.23 -2.20 -3.09
C MET A 152 -8.13 -1.67 -1.65
N LEU A 153 -6.98 -1.11 -1.27
CA LEU A 153 -6.76 -0.52 0.06
C LEU A 153 -7.48 0.81 0.28
N PHE A 154 -7.68 1.62 -0.77
CA PHE A 154 -8.20 2.98 -0.65
C PHE A 154 -9.57 3.20 -1.31
N GLY A 155 -10.09 2.22 -2.05
CA GLY A 155 -11.43 2.22 -2.66
C GLY A 155 -11.54 2.98 -3.99
N ILE A 156 -12.78 3.09 -4.50
CA ILE A 156 -13.13 3.61 -5.84
C ILE A 156 -12.63 5.03 -6.11
N ARG A 157 -12.47 5.86 -5.07
CA ARG A 157 -11.86 7.19 -5.23
C ARG A 157 -10.41 7.11 -5.73
N GLY A 158 -9.72 5.98 -5.52
CA GLY A 158 -8.44 5.66 -6.14
C GLY A 158 -8.54 5.09 -7.57
N LEU A 159 -9.69 4.55 -7.97
CA LEU A 159 -10.00 4.11 -9.34
C LEU A 159 -10.29 5.28 -10.28
N ASP A 160 -11.02 6.30 -9.82
CA ASP A 160 -11.25 7.52 -10.62
C ASP A 160 -9.92 8.16 -11.03
N ASP A 161 -8.98 8.29 -10.08
CA ASP A 161 -7.61 8.77 -10.33
C ASP A 161 -6.77 7.80 -11.20
N PHE A 162 -7.14 6.52 -11.29
CA PHE A 162 -6.48 5.54 -12.16
C PHE A 162 -6.98 5.69 -13.61
N PHE A 163 -8.29 5.77 -13.82
CA PHE A 163 -8.90 5.97 -15.14
C PHE A 163 -8.46 7.29 -15.79
N ASP A 164 -8.39 8.38 -15.01
CA ASP A 164 -7.90 9.69 -15.48
C ASP A 164 -6.47 9.62 -16.07
N THR A 165 -5.63 8.67 -15.63
CA THR A 165 -4.20 8.60 -16.03
C THR A 165 -3.90 7.68 -17.21
N TYR A 166 -4.77 6.69 -17.49
CA TYR A 166 -4.50 5.66 -18.49
C TYR A 166 -5.52 5.62 -19.64
N LEU A 167 -6.60 6.40 -19.58
CA LEU A 167 -7.62 6.53 -20.63
C LEU A 167 -7.89 8.00 -21.04
N SER A 168 -7.06 8.95 -20.63
CA SER A 168 -7.01 10.32 -21.18
C SER A 168 -5.85 10.48 -22.17
#